data_AF-A0A1V2PL29-F1
#
_entry.id   AF-A0A1V2PL29-F1
#
_cell.length_a   1.000
_cell.length_b   1.000
_cell.length_c   1.000
_cell.angle_alpha   90.00
_cell.angle_beta   90.00
_cell.angle_gamma   90.00
#
_symmetry.space_group_name_H-M   'P 1'
#
loop_
_entity.id
_entity.type
_entity.pdbx_description
1 polymer ?
#
loop_
_entity_poly.entity_id
_entity_poly.type
_entity_poly.pdbx_seq_one_letter_code
_entity_poly.pdbx_strand_id
1 'polypeptide(L)'
;MGVMLMSRWREASTVLLVLCLVGCSDGSGSSADDAGSEQPPGDSTSAPVASETTDEPSVEPTEAEQPQPPQSKPAIKNAKLPVGGQVEFDAKGRSCFAPGWNGGELPSGVQIKVLRYELTDTSVVRFGSGSCPDGPACVEGSAFGSGATSCYLVLEKVGPGDSVLNLFGDVTCESEALCSKVQSDYLQAGGLTITVDGEVVPPEESPTPEESPSPEESPVPDETPSPTGTDG
;
A
#
# COMPACT_ATOMS: atom_id res chain seq x y z
N MET A 1 -10.74 29.43 43.37
CA MET A 1 -10.41 30.66 42.63
C MET A 1 -8.90 30.84 42.69
N GLY A 2 -8.19 30.26 41.74
CA GLY A 2 -6.72 30.36 41.63
C GLY A 2 -6.41 31.05 40.30
N VAL A 3 -5.89 32.28 40.38
CA VAL A 3 -5.49 33.09 39.22
C VAL A 3 -3.97 33.21 39.28
N MET A 4 -3.25 32.55 38.37
CA MET A 4 -1.83 32.77 38.06
C MET A 4 -1.53 32.05 36.75
N LEU A 5 -0.74 32.53 35.80
CA LEU A 5 -0.15 33.83 35.49
C LEU A 5 0.22 33.68 33.99
N MET A 6 -0.04 34.70 33.18
CA MET A 6 0.34 34.70 31.77
C MET A 6 1.87 34.64 31.61
N SER A 7 2.38 33.66 30.85
CA SER A 7 3.71 33.76 30.23
C SER A 7 3.54 33.80 28.71
N ARG A 8 3.39 35.02 28.21
CA ARG A 8 3.53 35.38 26.80
C ARG A 8 5.01 35.41 26.44
N TRP A 9 5.47 34.48 25.61
CA TRP A 9 6.77 34.60 24.95
C TRP A 9 6.51 34.84 23.46
N ARG A 10 6.75 36.09 23.05
CA ARG A 10 6.92 36.51 21.66
C ARG A 10 8.42 36.51 21.39
N GLU A 11 8.87 35.68 20.47
CA GLU A 11 10.05 35.91 19.62
C GLU A 11 9.68 35.28 18.26
N ALA A 12 9.34 35.99 17.19
CA ALA A 12 10.11 36.97 16.43
C ALA A 12 11.43 36.41 15.86
N SER A 13 11.34 35.35 15.04
CA SER A 13 12.44 34.95 14.15
C SER A 13 12.11 35.25 12.70
N THR A 14 12.58 36.42 12.28
CA THR A 14 12.72 36.88 10.90
C THR A 14 13.99 36.24 10.33
N VAL A 15 13.91 35.33 9.36
CA VAL A 15 15.09 34.88 8.61
C VAL A 15 14.80 34.81 7.10
N LEU A 16 15.31 35.86 6.46
CA LEU A 16 15.93 35.96 5.14
C LEU A 16 15.53 35.00 3.99
N LEU A 17 14.97 35.61 2.95
CA LEU A 17 15.01 35.21 1.54
C LEU A 17 16.46 34.98 1.04
N VAL A 18 16.69 33.85 0.36
CA VAL A 18 17.72 33.74 -0.69
C VAL A 18 17.08 33.15 -1.94
N LEU A 19 16.88 34.04 -2.92
CA LEU A 19 16.62 33.73 -4.32
C LEU A 19 17.86 33.05 -4.93
N CYS A 20 17.71 31.85 -5.48
CA CYS A 20 18.60 31.32 -6.51
C CYS A 20 17.75 30.91 -7.72
N LEU A 21 17.71 31.81 -8.70
CA LEU A 21 17.30 31.55 -10.08
C LEU A 21 18.43 30.82 -10.83
N VAL A 22 18.06 30.24 -11.98
CA VAL A 22 18.86 29.87 -13.16
C VAL A 22 19.27 28.39 -13.26
N GLY A 23 18.70 27.70 -14.26
CA GLY A 23 19.18 26.38 -14.72
C GLY A 23 18.26 25.64 -15.70
N CYS A 24 17.82 26.30 -16.79
CA CYS A 24 17.29 25.60 -17.96
C CYS A 24 18.44 24.90 -18.69
N SER A 25 18.37 23.57 -18.85
CA SER A 25 19.21 22.84 -19.82
C SER A 25 18.32 22.00 -20.70
N ASP A 26 17.97 22.58 -21.84
CA ASP A 26 17.43 21.95 -23.04
C ASP A 26 18.38 20.84 -23.50
N GLY A 27 17.87 19.61 -23.59
CA GLY A 27 18.59 18.44 -24.08
C GLY A 27 17.95 17.88 -25.34
N SER A 28 17.91 18.68 -26.42
CA SER A 28 17.62 18.18 -27.77
C SER A 28 18.83 17.40 -28.29
N GLY A 29 18.70 16.08 -28.35
CA GLY A 29 19.68 15.18 -28.97
C GLY A 29 19.04 14.37 -30.09
N SER A 30 19.04 14.92 -31.30
CA SER A 30 18.85 14.16 -32.54
C SER A 30 20.11 13.32 -32.82
N SER A 31 19.96 12.06 -33.18
CA SER A 31 20.88 11.36 -34.08
C SER A 31 20.13 10.25 -34.81
N ALA A 32 20.25 10.32 -36.12
CA ALA A 32 19.73 9.40 -37.12
C ALA A 32 20.66 8.18 -37.25
N ASP A 33 20.43 7.40 -38.32
CA ASP A 33 21.32 6.40 -38.93
C ASP A 33 21.22 4.99 -38.28
N ASP A 34 21.19 3.86 -38.99
CA ASP A 34 21.29 3.52 -40.41
C ASP A 34 21.19 1.97 -40.51
N ALA A 35 21.00 1.46 -41.73
CA ALA A 35 21.17 0.07 -42.20
C ALA A 35 20.10 -0.96 -41.78
N GLY A 36 19.45 -1.71 -42.68
CA GLY A 36 19.90 -2.20 -43.99
C GLY A 36 20.09 -3.71 -43.91
N SER A 37 19.19 -4.50 -44.52
CA SER A 37 19.39 -5.91 -44.91
C SER A 37 18.19 -6.32 -45.79
N GLU A 38 18.34 -6.30 -47.12
CA GLU A 38 18.77 -7.41 -47.97
C GLU A 38 17.70 -8.50 -48.19
N GLN A 39 17.29 -8.55 -49.45
CA GLN A 39 16.35 -9.44 -50.12
C GLN A 39 16.99 -10.83 -50.36
N PRO A 40 16.17 -11.89 -50.54
CA PRO A 40 16.49 -12.86 -51.59
C PRO A 40 15.32 -13.05 -52.58
N PRO A 41 15.62 -13.42 -53.84
CA PRO A 41 14.63 -13.59 -54.89
C PRO A 41 14.04 -15.01 -54.88
N GLY A 42 12.75 -15.11 -55.18
CA GLY A 42 12.05 -16.37 -55.37
C GLY A 42 11.15 -16.30 -56.60
N ASP A 43 11.73 -16.64 -57.74
CA ASP A 43 11.10 -16.84 -59.04
C ASP A 43 10.14 -18.06 -58.98
N SER A 44 8.89 -17.90 -59.41
CA SER A 44 8.07 -19.04 -59.84
C SER A 44 6.96 -18.60 -60.79
N THR A 45 7.15 -19.04 -62.02
CA THR A 45 6.30 -18.96 -63.21
C THR A 45 5.08 -19.88 -63.15
N SER A 46 3.94 -19.42 -63.72
CA SER A 46 2.81 -20.15 -64.38
C SER A 46 1.45 -19.61 -63.88
N ALA A 47 0.39 -19.37 -64.64
CA ALA A 47 0.01 -19.39 -66.06
C ALA A 47 -1.32 -18.58 -66.18
N PRO A 48 -1.78 -18.12 -67.36
CA PRO A 48 -2.97 -17.28 -67.46
C PRO A 48 -4.26 -18.10 -67.53
N VAL A 49 -5.25 -17.80 -66.68
CA VAL A 49 -6.62 -18.27 -66.83
C VAL A 49 -7.51 -17.06 -67.09
N ALA A 50 -8.07 -17.01 -68.29
CA ALA A 50 -9.08 -16.04 -68.68
C ALA A 50 -10.36 -16.30 -67.88
N SER A 51 -10.92 -15.25 -67.30
CA SER A 51 -12.30 -15.24 -66.81
C SER A 51 -12.87 -13.84 -66.99
N GLU A 52 -14.08 -13.82 -67.52
CA GLU A 52 -14.75 -12.69 -68.12
C GLU A 52 -15.15 -11.63 -67.08
N THR A 53 -14.92 -10.38 -67.47
CA THR A 53 -15.16 -9.18 -66.69
C THR A 53 -16.67 -8.93 -66.55
N THR A 54 -17.15 -8.95 -65.30
CA THR A 54 -18.34 -8.21 -64.90
C THR A 54 -17.88 -7.24 -63.82
N ASP A 55 -17.62 -6.00 -64.24
CA ASP A 55 -17.16 -4.88 -63.41
C ASP A 55 -18.26 -4.47 -62.40
N GLU A 56 -18.20 -5.09 -61.22
CA GLU A 56 -18.78 -4.50 -60.01
C GLU A 56 -17.66 -3.67 -59.33
N PRO A 57 -17.90 -2.41 -58.91
CA PRO A 57 -16.86 -1.60 -58.29
C PRO A 57 -16.40 -2.29 -57.01
N SER A 58 -15.15 -2.74 -57.01
CA SER A 58 -14.50 -3.37 -55.87
C SER A 58 -14.49 -2.38 -54.71
N VAL A 59 -15.30 -2.66 -53.69
CA VAL A 59 -15.29 -1.91 -52.44
C VAL A 59 -13.96 -2.25 -51.78
N GLU A 60 -13.02 -1.31 -51.74
CA GLU A 60 -11.76 -1.52 -51.00
C GLU A 60 -12.12 -1.93 -49.57
N PRO A 61 -11.63 -3.08 -49.09
CA PRO A 61 -11.86 -3.48 -47.72
C PRO A 61 -11.23 -2.43 -46.82
N THR A 62 -12.07 -1.58 -46.22
CA THR A 62 -11.63 -0.66 -45.18
C THR A 62 -11.21 -1.51 -43.99
N GLU A 63 -9.91 -1.77 -43.89
CA GLU A 63 -9.32 -2.49 -42.77
C GLU A 63 -9.70 -1.77 -41.49
N ALA A 64 -10.27 -2.50 -40.54
CA ALA A 64 -10.64 -1.93 -39.25
C ALA A 64 -9.37 -1.40 -38.58
N GLU A 65 -9.33 -0.09 -38.34
CA GLU A 65 -8.22 0.55 -37.64
C GLU A 65 -7.97 -0.19 -36.32
N GLN A 66 -6.73 -0.67 -36.12
CA GLN A 66 -6.41 -1.43 -34.92
C GLN A 66 -6.54 -0.54 -33.68
N PRO A 67 -7.12 -1.04 -32.57
CA PRO A 67 -7.17 -0.29 -31.32
C PRO A 67 -5.76 0.10 -30.88
N GLN A 68 -5.55 1.38 -30.67
CA GLN A 68 -4.27 1.89 -30.19
C GLN A 68 -3.95 1.23 -28.83
N PRO A 69 -2.71 0.78 -28.59
CA PRO A 69 -2.34 0.14 -27.34
C PRO A 69 -2.59 1.09 -26.15
N PRO A 70 -3.09 0.56 -25.01
CA PRO A 70 -3.39 1.39 -23.85
C PRO A 70 -2.11 2.04 -23.33
N GLN A 71 -2.09 3.37 -23.29
CA GLN A 71 -0.97 4.10 -22.70
C GLN A 71 -1.08 4.09 -21.18
N SER A 72 0.01 3.68 -20.52
CA SER A 72 0.09 3.70 -19.05
C SER A 72 0.18 5.13 -18.55
N LYS A 73 -0.72 5.49 -17.62
CA LYS A 73 -0.66 6.77 -16.92
C LYS A 73 0.63 6.88 -16.09
N PRO A 74 1.22 8.09 -15.98
CA PRO A 74 2.39 8.31 -15.14
C PRO A 74 2.06 8.02 -13.67
N ALA A 75 3.03 7.44 -12.95
CA ALA A 75 2.86 7.08 -11.55
C ALA A 75 4.16 7.22 -10.75
N ILE A 76 4.03 7.68 -9.51
CA ILE A 76 5.09 7.66 -8.50
C ILE A 76 4.91 6.37 -7.70
N LYS A 77 5.92 5.50 -7.75
CA LYS A 77 5.87 4.19 -7.10
C LYS A 77 6.39 4.24 -5.68
N ASN A 78 5.77 3.46 -4.78
CA ASN A 78 6.23 3.28 -3.41
C ASN A 78 6.53 4.60 -2.67
N ALA A 79 5.70 5.61 -2.92
CA ALA A 79 5.82 6.90 -2.27
C ALA A 79 5.42 6.80 -0.81
N LYS A 80 6.17 7.48 0.06
CA LYS A 80 5.75 7.71 1.44
C LYS A 80 4.64 8.75 1.44
N LEU A 81 3.48 8.38 1.99
CA LEU A 81 2.28 9.20 1.99
C LEU A 81 2.13 9.91 3.35
N PRO A 82 1.66 11.17 3.35
CA PRO A 82 1.35 11.87 4.59
C PRO A 82 0.11 11.26 5.25
N VAL A 83 0.30 10.82 6.50
CA VAL A 83 -0.75 10.22 7.31
C VAL A 83 -1.17 11.19 8.40
N GLY A 84 -2.46 11.31 8.62
CA GLY A 84 -3.08 12.06 9.70
C GLY A 84 -4.12 11.24 10.43
N GLY A 85 -4.80 11.90 11.35
CA GLY A 85 -5.70 11.28 12.31
C GLY A 85 -5.09 11.27 13.71
N GLN A 86 -5.85 10.74 14.66
CA GLN A 86 -5.41 10.56 16.05
C GLN A 86 -5.64 9.10 16.44
N VAL A 87 -4.67 8.51 17.12
CA VAL A 87 -4.78 7.15 17.64
C VAL A 87 -5.23 7.25 19.09
N GLU A 88 -6.44 6.76 19.37
CA GLU A 88 -6.99 6.68 20.71
C GLU A 88 -7.11 5.20 21.09
N PHE A 89 -6.42 4.81 22.16
CA PHE A 89 -6.49 3.45 22.68
C PHE A 89 -7.62 3.32 23.70
N ASP A 90 -8.38 2.24 23.62
CA ASP A 90 -9.39 1.89 24.62
C ASP A 90 -8.75 1.39 25.93
N ALA A 91 -9.59 1.07 26.92
CA ALA A 91 -9.14 0.56 28.22
C ALA A 91 -8.38 -0.78 28.13
N LYS A 92 -8.48 -1.51 27.01
CA LYS A 92 -7.77 -2.75 26.74
C LYS A 92 -6.48 -2.52 25.94
N GLY A 93 -6.13 -1.26 25.68
CA GLY A 93 -4.97 -0.90 24.87
C GLY A 93 -5.15 -1.18 23.39
N ARG A 94 -6.38 -1.30 22.88
CA ARG A 94 -6.66 -1.51 21.46
C ARG A 94 -7.21 -0.23 20.83
N SER A 95 -6.80 0.07 19.60
CA SER A 95 -7.31 1.20 18.84
C SER A 95 -7.79 0.74 17.46
N CYS A 96 -8.94 1.29 17.04
CA CYS A 96 -9.45 1.17 15.69
C CYS A 96 -9.18 2.47 14.95
N PHE A 97 -8.01 2.54 14.33
CA PHE A 97 -7.49 3.76 13.74
C PHE A 97 -7.82 3.84 12.26
N ALA A 98 -8.53 4.89 11.84
CA ALA A 98 -8.75 5.20 10.43
C ALA A 98 -7.66 6.16 9.92
N PRO A 99 -6.66 5.70 9.14
CA PRO A 99 -5.66 6.58 8.58
C PRO A 99 -6.32 7.62 7.66
N GLY A 100 -6.07 8.90 7.94
CA GLY A 100 -6.53 10.02 7.11
C GLY A 100 -5.40 10.60 6.28
N TRP A 101 -5.74 11.24 5.16
CA TRP A 101 -4.79 12.04 4.39
C TRP A 101 -4.46 13.35 5.10
N ASN A 102 -3.18 13.69 5.24
CA ASN A 102 -2.70 14.91 5.91
C ASN A 102 -1.89 15.85 5.01
N GLY A 103 -1.88 15.63 3.69
CA GLY A 103 -1.09 16.42 2.75
C GLY A 103 -1.80 17.67 2.20
N GLY A 104 -2.96 18.07 2.74
CA GLY A 104 -3.78 19.14 2.17
C GLY A 104 -4.78 18.66 1.13
N GLU A 105 -5.25 19.52 0.22
CA GLU A 105 -6.23 19.13 -0.80
C GLU A 105 -5.54 18.48 -2.01
N LEU A 106 -5.79 17.18 -2.24
CA LEU A 106 -5.28 16.50 -3.42
C LEU A 106 -5.87 17.10 -4.71
N PRO A 107 -5.03 17.42 -5.72
CA PRO A 107 -5.54 17.92 -7.00
C PRO A 107 -6.32 16.82 -7.74
N SER A 108 -7.27 17.25 -8.58
CA SER A 108 -8.02 16.36 -9.46
C SER A 108 -7.11 15.56 -10.38
N GLY A 109 -7.49 14.33 -10.71
CA GLY A 109 -6.71 13.45 -11.58
C GLY A 109 -5.59 12.67 -10.87
N VAL A 110 -5.49 12.80 -9.54
CA VAL A 110 -4.60 11.99 -8.70
C VAL A 110 -5.36 10.83 -8.08
N GLN A 111 -4.78 9.64 -8.15
CA GLN A 111 -5.30 8.44 -7.47
C GLN A 111 -4.18 7.83 -6.65
N ILE A 112 -4.48 7.46 -5.41
CA ILE A 112 -3.51 6.84 -4.52
C ILE A 112 -3.98 5.43 -4.17
N LYS A 113 -3.12 4.44 -4.38
CA LYS A 113 -3.32 3.06 -3.96
C LYS A 113 -2.33 2.72 -2.87
N VAL A 114 -2.84 2.30 -1.73
CA VAL A 114 -2.01 1.84 -0.60
C VAL A 114 -1.25 0.58 -1.01
N LEU A 115 0.05 0.55 -0.71
CA LEU A 115 0.86 -0.67 -0.80
C LEU A 115 0.97 -1.33 0.57
N ARG A 116 1.44 -0.58 1.59
CA ARG A 116 1.69 -1.13 2.92
C ARG A 116 1.75 -0.07 4.01
N TYR A 117 1.63 -0.55 5.25
CA TYR A 117 1.79 0.20 6.48
C TYR A 117 3.00 -0.33 7.24
N GLU A 118 3.78 0.56 7.84
CA GLU A 118 4.97 0.23 8.62
C GLU A 118 5.01 1.03 9.92
N LEU A 119 5.31 0.37 11.04
CA LEU A 119 5.58 1.01 12.32
C LEU A 119 7.08 1.02 12.55
N THR A 120 7.63 2.15 12.99
CA THR A 120 9.08 2.23 13.27
C THR A 120 9.49 1.46 14.52
N ASP A 121 8.60 1.36 15.51
CA ASP A 121 8.85 0.63 16.75
C ASP A 121 7.64 -0.21 17.15
N THR A 122 7.80 -1.53 17.07
CA THR A 122 6.76 -2.51 17.42
C THR A 122 6.71 -2.87 18.90
N SER A 123 7.71 -2.42 19.69
CA SER A 123 7.74 -2.60 21.14
C SER A 123 6.87 -1.60 21.89
N VAL A 124 6.47 -0.50 21.22
CA VAL A 124 5.52 0.50 21.73
C VAL A 124 4.10 0.19 21.25
N VAL A 125 3.92 0.02 19.94
CA VAL A 125 2.63 -0.26 19.28
C VAL A 125 2.83 -1.33 18.23
N ARG A 126 1.90 -2.28 18.10
CA ARG A 126 1.91 -3.26 17.00
C ARG A 126 0.59 -3.28 16.26
N PHE A 127 0.60 -3.85 15.06
CA PHE A 127 -0.65 -4.22 14.38
C PHE A 127 -1.31 -5.37 15.15
N GLY A 128 -2.55 -5.15 15.58
CA GLY A 128 -3.35 -6.15 16.24
C GLY A 128 -4.06 -7.07 15.26
N SER A 129 -4.70 -8.10 15.82
CA SER A 129 -5.53 -9.03 15.03
C SER A 129 -7.02 -8.64 15.09
N GLY A 130 -7.79 -9.12 14.12
CA GLY A 130 -9.24 -8.91 14.05
C GLY A 130 -9.66 -7.72 13.20
N SER A 131 -10.92 -7.32 13.33
CA SER A 131 -11.54 -6.23 12.59
C SER A 131 -12.02 -5.11 13.51
N CYS A 132 -12.25 -3.94 12.92
CA CYS A 132 -12.93 -2.83 13.55
C CYS A 132 -14.42 -2.84 13.21
N PRO A 133 -15.29 -2.41 14.13
CA PRO A 133 -16.73 -2.39 13.88
C PRO A 133 -17.14 -1.31 12.86
N ASP A 134 -16.35 -0.25 12.74
CA ASP A 134 -16.71 0.96 11.99
C ASP A 134 -16.40 0.88 10.48
N GLY A 135 -15.75 -0.19 10.02
CA GLY A 135 -15.47 -0.36 8.60
C GLY A 135 -14.50 -1.48 8.25
N PRO A 136 -14.17 -1.61 6.95
CA PRO A 136 -13.30 -2.67 6.47
C PRO A 136 -11.86 -2.46 6.95
N ALA A 137 -11.11 -3.55 7.04
CA ALA A 137 -9.69 -3.49 7.32
C ALA A 137 -8.93 -2.79 6.17
N CYS A 138 -7.91 -2.01 6.50
CA CYS A 138 -7.01 -1.46 5.51
C CYS A 138 -6.15 -2.58 4.90
N VAL A 139 -6.31 -2.81 3.60
CA VAL A 139 -5.56 -3.81 2.84
C VAL A 139 -4.77 -3.16 1.70
N GLU A 140 -3.78 -3.88 1.17
CA GLU A 140 -3.08 -3.48 -0.05
C GLU A 140 -4.08 -3.24 -1.20
N GLY A 141 -3.83 -2.20 -1.98
CA GLY A 141 -4.68 -1.76 -3.08
C GLY A 141 -5.85 -0.86 -2.68
N SER A 142 -6.07 -0.63 -1.38
CA SER A 142 -7.10 0.31 -0.91
C SER A 142 -6.86 1.72 -1.46
N ALA A 143 -7.93 2.41 -1.82
CA ALA A 143 -7.86 3.81 -2.20
C ALA A 143 -7.53 4.68 -0.98
N PHE A 144 -6.70 5.71 -1.16
CA PHE A 144 -6.34 6.66 -0.13
C PHE A 144 -6.43 8.11 -0.66
N GLY A 145 -6.57 9.08 0.23
CA GLY A 145 -6.67 10.49 -0.13
C GLY A 145 -8.02 11.13 0.20
N SER A 146 -8.20 12.36 -0.29
CA SER A 146 -9.42 13.14 -0.13
C SER A 146 -10.64 12.39 -0.69
N GLY A 147 -11.63 12.11 0.16
CA GLY A 147 -12.89 11.47 -0.26
C GLY A 147 -12.82 9.96 -0.50
N ALA A 148 -11.68 9.30 -0.21
CA ALA A 148 -11.61 7.85 -0.18
C ALA A 148 -12.44 7.29 0.99
N THR A 149 -13.06 6.11 0.80
CA THR A 149 -13.73 5.40 1.88
C THR A 149 -12.74 5.06 2.98
N SER A 150 -13.05 5.40 4.22
CA SER A 150 -12.22 5.06 5.38
C SER A 150 -12.10 3.55 5.54
N CYS A 151 -10.87 3.06 5.60
CA CYS A 151 -10.55 1.73 6.13
C CYS A 151 -9.95 1.88 7.54
N TYR A 152 -9.85 0.78 8.27
CA TYR A 152 -9.37 0.78 9.66
C TYR A 152 -8.17 -0.15 9.85
N LEU A 153 -7.21 0.31 10.66
CA LEU A 153 -6.10 -0.45 11.19
C LEU A 153 -6.40 -0.80 12.66
N VAL A 154 -6.16 -2.05 13.02
CA VAL A 154 -6.16 -2.45 14.44
C VAL A 154 -4.76 -2.21 14.98
N LEU A 155 -4.64 -1.34 15.98
CA LEU A 155 -3.40 -1.09 16.68
C LEU A 155 -3.52 -1.56 18.14
N GLU A 156 -2.46 -2.16 18.67
CA GLU A 156 -2.38 -2.62 20.05
C GLU A 156 -1.21 -1.95 20.75
N LYS A 157 -1.46 -1.40 21.93
CA LYS A 157 -0.46 -0.89 22.86
C LYS A 157 0.36 -2.08 23.40
N VAL A 158 1.68 -1.98 23.29
CA VAL A 158 2.63 -2.98 23.78
C VAL A 158 3.46 -2.41 24.93
N GLY A 159 3.91 -1.16 24.80
CA GLY A 159 4.79 -0.50 25.75
C GLY A 159 4.64 1.02 25.70
N PRO A 160 5.24 1.74 26.67
CA PRO A 160 5.30 3.19 26.63
C PRO A 160 6.37 3.67 25.62
N GLY A 161 6.16 4.85 25.05
CA GLY A 161 7.11 5.48 24.11
C GLY A 161 6.44 6.03 22.86
N ASP A 162 7.25 6.27 21.83
CA ASP A 162 6.81 6.79 20.54
C ASP A 162 7.04 5.77 19.43
N SER A 163 6.09 5.65 18.51
CA SER A 163 6.22 4.90 17.27
C SER A 163 5.66 5.72 16.10
N VAL A 164 6.27 5.63 14.92
CA VAL A 164 5.81 6.36 13.74
C VAL A 164 5.16 5.38 12.77
N LEU A 165 3.89 5.63 12.46
CA LEU A 165 3.17 4.94 11.40
C LEU A 165 3.48 5.59 10.05
N ASN A 166 4.19 4.85 9.20
CA ASN A 166 4.45 5.19 7.82
C ASN A 166 3.48 4.46 6.90
N LEU A 167 2.95 5.17 5.91
CA LEU A 167 2.13 4.61 4.86
C LEU A 167 2.85 4.77 3.52
N PHE A 168 2.90 3.68 2.75
CA PHE A 168 3.47 3.68 1.41
C PHE A 168 2.40 3.37 0.38
N GLY A 169 2.45 4.03 -0.78
CA GLY A 169 1.50 3.81 -1.85
C GLY A 169 2.00 4.21 -3.23
N ASP A 170 1.25 3.79 -4.23
CA ASP A 170 1.43 4.23 -5.62
C ASP A 170 0.51 5.41 -5.90
N VAL A 171 1.08 6.48 -6.45
CA VAL A 171 0.34 7.70 -6.83
C VAL A 171 0.29 7.77 -8.34
N THR A 172 -0.89 7.53 -8.93
CA THR A 172 -1.12 7.67 -10.36
C THR A 172 -1.65 9.06 -10.67
N CYS A 173 -1.07 9.72 -11.67
CA CYS A 173 -1.48 11.06 -12.10
C CYS A 173 -2.02 11.04 -13.52
N GLU A 174 -2.79 12.06 -13.87
CA GLU A 174 -3.24 12.27 -15.25
C GLU A 174 -2.08 12.68 -16.18
N SER A 175 -1.08 13.40 -15.66
CA SER A 175 0.09 13.84 -16.41
C SER A 175 1.37 13.82 -15.57
N GLU A 176 2.53 13.83 -16.25
CA GLU A 176 3.84 13.80 -15.59
C GLU A 176 4.14 15.10 -14.83
N ALA A 177 3.73 16.25 -15.38
CA ALA A 177 3.81 17.54 -14.69
C ALA A 177 3.01 17.54 -13.38
N LEU A 178 1.82 16.90 -13.38
CA LEU A 178 1.02 16.75 -12.17
C LEU A 178 1.73 15.86 -11.15
N CYS A 179 2.32 14.74 -11.57
CA CYS A 179 3.11 13.88 -10.68
C CYS A 179 4.30 14.62 -10.07
N SER A 180 5.04 15.39 -10.86
CA SER A 180 6.16 16.20 -10.35
C SER A 180 5.71 17.21 -9.29
N LYS A 181 4.54 17.85 -9.51
CA LYS A 181 3.92 18.74 -8.53
C LYS A 181 3.46 17.98 -7.27
N VAL A 182 2.82 16.82 -7.43
CA VAL A 182 2.37 16.01 -6.29
C VAL A 182 3.55 15.58 -5.42
N GLN A 183 4.64 15.14 -6.06
CA GLN A 183 5.86 14.74 -5.37
C GLN A 183 6.50 15.89 -4.56
N SER A 184 6.57 17.08 -5.15
CA SER A 184 7.20 18.24 -4.51
C SER A 184 6.33 18.92 -3.47
N ASP A 185 5.01 18.99 -3.66
CA ASP A 185 4.13 19.77 -2.79
C ASP A 185 3.47 18.92 -1.69
N TYR A 186 3.16 17.64 -1.96
CA TYR A 186 2.28 16.83 -1.10
C TYR A 186 2.99 15.65 -0.43
N LEU A 187 4.00 15.08 -1.09
CA LEU A 187 4.72 13.89 -0.60
C LEU A 187 5.93 14.22 0.27
N GLN A 188 6.08 15.48 0.68
CA GLN A 188 7.15 15.94 1.57
C GLN A 188 6.87 15.64 3.05
N ALA A 189 5.62 15.32 3.39
CA ALA A 189 5.18 15.17 4.78
C ALA A 189 5.29 13.72 5.29
N GLY A 190 5.58 13.61 6.59
CA GLY A 190 6.02 12.39 7.27
C GLY A 190 4.91 11.45 7.73
N GLY A 191 5.32 10.40 8.45
CA GLY A 191 4.41 9.45 9.08
C GLY A 191 3.70 10.07 10.29
N LEU A 192 2.66 9.40 10.76
CA LEU A 192 1.94 9.77 11.97
C LEU A 192 2.72 9.31 13.20
N THR A 193 3.08 10.24 14.10
CA THR A 193 3.67 9.88 15.40
C THR A 193 2.56 9.45 16.35
N ILE A 194 2.74 8.29 16.95
CA ILE A 194 1.86 7.68 17.95
C ILE A 194 2.62 7.67 19.26
N THR A 195 2.14 8.44 20.23
CA THR A 195 2.70 8.49 21.58
C THR A 195 1.84 7.66 22.51
N VAL A 196 2.48 6.82 23.30
CA VAL A 196 1.83 5.97 24.29
C VAL A 196 2.38 6.29 25.67
N ASP A 197 1.56 6.89 26.51
CA ASP A 197 1.90 7.17 27.90
C ASP A 197 1.81 5.88 28.77
N GLY A 198 2.72 5.71 29.73
CA GLY A 198 2.65 4.63 30.73
C GLY A 198 1.46 4.84 31.66
N GLU A 199 0.59 3.86 31.92
CA GLU A 199 0.83 2.55 32.51
C GLU A 199 0.34 1.43 31.56
N VAL A 200 1.11 0.36 31.38
CA VAL A 200 0.61 -0.89 30.79
C VAL A 200 0.16 -1.73 31.98
N VAL A 201 -1.15 -1.81 32.24
CA VAL A 201 -1.66 -2.79 33.19
C VAL A 201 -1.45 -4.15 32.49
N PRO A 202 -0.54 -5.02 32.97
CA PRO A 202 -0.38 -6.33 32.38
C PRO A 202 -1.74 -7.04 32.40
N PRO A 203 -2.08 -7.85 31.37
CA PRO A 203 -3.27 -8.66 31.44
C PRO A 203 -3.21 -9.47 32.74
N GLU A 204 -4.25 -9.39 33.58
CA GLU A 204 -4.41 -10.31 34.70
C GLU A 204 -4.16 -11.71 34.15
N GLU A 205 -3.13 -12.38 34.68
CA GLU A 205 -2.85 -13.76 34.32
C GLU A 205 -4.15 -14.54 34.51
N SER A 206 -4.71 -15.08 33.42
CA SER A 206 -5.82 -16.03 33.50
C SER A 206 -5.46 -17.06 34.57
N PRO A 207 -6.37 -17.37 35.52
CA PRO A 207 -6.06 -18.29 36.58
C PRO A 207 -5.56 -19.60 35.95
N THR A 208 -4.33 -19.97 36.28
CA THR A 208 -3.78 -21.29 36.00
C THR A 208 -4.84 -22.31 36.37
N PRO A 209 -5.34 -23.15 35.44
CA PRO A 209 -6.27 -24.20 35.81
C PRO A 209 -5.60 -25.05 36.88
N GLU A 210 -6.17 -25.06 38.09
CA GLU A 210 -5.75 -25.95 39.16
C GLU A 210 -5.65 -27.36 38.58
N GLU A 211 -4.47 -27.98 38.75
CA GLU A 211 -4.27 -29.39 38.45
C GLU A 211 -5.38 -30.20 39.12
N SER A 212 -6.28 -30.74 38.30
CA SER A 212 -7.25 -31.73 38.74
C SER A 212 -6.45 -32.96 39.19
N PRO A 213 -6.68 -33.50 40.41
CA PRO A 213 -5.90 -34.62 40.93
C PRO A 213 -6.01 -35.83 40.01
N SER A 214 -4.85 -36.34 39.63
CA SER A 214 -4.66 -37.55 38.82
C SER A 214 -5.51 -38.71 39.38
N PRO A 215 -6.34 -39.39 38.55
CA PRO A 215 -7.04 -40.58 39.00
C PRO A 215 -6.01 -41.69 39.28
N GLU A 216 -6.14 -42.29 40.47
CA GLU A 216 -5.38 -43.44 40.94
C GLU A 216 -5.33 -44.57 39.90
N GLU A 217 -4.12 -45.13 39.74
CA GLU A 217 -3.84 -46.35 38.99
C GLU A 217 -4.77 -47.49 39.44
N SER A 218 -5.56 -48.01 38.51
CA SER A 218 -6.23 -49.30 38.68
C SER A 218 -5.24 -50.43 38.38
N PRO A 219 -5.12 -51.45 39.24
CA PRO A 219 -4.15 -52.53 39.07
C PRO A 219 -4.50 -53.44 37.88
N VAL A 220 -3.45 -53.79 37.13
CA VAL A 220 -3.41 -54.84 36.11
C VAL A 220 -3.76 -56.20 36.72
N PRO A 221 -4.72 -56.97 36.14
CA PRO A 221 -4.82 -58.38 36.42
C PRO A 221 -3.80 -59.17 35.59
N ASP A 222 -2.99 -59.86 36.38
CA ASP A 222 -2.16 -61.07 36.19
C ASP A 222 -2.46 -61.98 35.00
N GLU A 223 -1.37 -62.62 34.55
CA GLU A 223 -1.22 -63.54 33.43
C GLU A 223 -2.15 -64.76 33.43
N THR A 224 -2.41 -65.34 32.26
CA THR A 224 -2.57 -66.80 32.07
C THR A 224 -2.32 -67.18 30.59
N PRO A 225 -1.64 -68.31 30.28
CA PRO A 225 -0.83 -68.47 29.07
C PRO A 225 -1.52 -69.18 27.89
N SER A 226 -0.82 -69.16 26.75
CA SER A 226 -1.08 -69.86 25.48
C SER A 226 -1.45 -71.35 25.63
N PRO A 227 -2.13 -71.92 24.61
CA PRO A 227 -1.41 -72.89 23.77
C PRO A 227 -1.73 -72.87 22.25
N THR A 228 -0.65 -73.11 21.50
CA THR A 228 -0.43 -73.90 20.27
C THR A 228 -1.61 -74.55 19.51
N GLY A 229 -1.55 -74.46 18.17
CA GLY A 229 -2.08 -75.48 17.22
C GLY A 229 -2.43 -74.86 15.86
N THR A 230 -1.67 -75.05 14.77
CA THR A 230 -1.56 -76.23 13.87
C THR A 230 -2.52 -76.13 12.65
N ASP A 231 -1.90 -76.02 11.46
CA ASP A 231 -2.23 -76.52 10.12
C ASP A 231 -3.64 -76.37 9.49
N GLY A 232 -3.65 -75.94 8.22
CA GLY A 232 -4.80 -75.93 7.31
C GLY A 232 -4.60 -75.02 6.10
#